data_AF-A0A7V3GUX8-F1
#
_entry.id   AF-A0A7V3GUX8-F1
#
_cell.length_a   1.000
_cell.length_b   1.000
_cell.length_c   1.000
_cell.angle_alpha   90.00
_cell.angle_beta   90.00
_cell.angle_gamma   90.00
#
_symmetry.space_group_name_H-M   'P 1'
#
loop_
_entity.id
_entity.type
_entity.pdbx_description
1 polymer ?
#
loop_
_entity_poly.entity_id
_entity_poly.type
_entity_poly.pdbx_seq_one_letter_code
_entity_poly.pdbx_strand_id
1 'polypeptide(L)'
;VDLGEDVFTVGRLHPMMDNDLRIRRLHQEAADPETALILLDVVLGYGSHPDPASELAPAIGEARQQAEAAGRHLEFVAIVVGTDEDPQDMAAQIETLEAAGVKVFTSNQEGVAYAGQRVQPLNPLTEGQPVALESLRGPLSAINVGLEIFAESLKDQGAEVMWVDWRPPAGGNERLAAILARMRG
;
A
#
# COMPACT_ATOMS: atom_id res chain seq x y z
N VAL A 1 -7.53 6.85 -1.29
CA VAL A 1 -8.07 8.04 -0.60
C VAL A 1 -8.66 7.56 0.70
N ASP A 2 -8.31 8.17 1.82
CA ASP A 2 -8.96 7.88 3.09
C ASP A 2 -10.17 8.80 3.26
N LEU A 3 -11.38 8.25 3.12
CA LEU A 3 -12.61 9.02 3.25
C LEU A 3 -13.00 9.26 4.73
N GLY A 4 -12.34 8.59 5.67
CA GLY A 4 -12.55 8.76 7.11
C GLY A 4 -11.88 10.00 7.70
N GLU A 5 -10.92 10.59 6.98
CA GLU A 5 -10.23 11.80 7.44
C GLU A 5 -11.22 12.95 7.73
N ASP A 6 -10.90 13.76 8.75
CA ASP A 6 -11.76 14.86 9.24
C ASP A 6 -12.26 15.80 8.13
N VAL A 7 -11.44 16.01 7.10
CA VAL A 7 -11.77 16.87 5.94
C VAL A 7 -12.99 16.37 5.16
N PHE A 8 -13.33 15.08 5.26
CA PHE A 8 -14.43 14.44 4.56
C PHE A 8 -15.65 14.17 5.46
N THR A 9 -15.50 14.25 6.78
CA THR A 9 -16.52 13.83 7.77
C THR A 9 -17.19 14.98 8.51
N VAL A 10 -16.85 16.24 8.21
CA VAL A 10 -17.50 17.42 8.82
C VAL A 10 -19.03 17.40 8.59
N GLY A 11 -19.78 17.18 9.67
CA GLY A 11 -21.24 17.17 9.66
C GLY A 11 -21.88 15.92 9.03
N ARG A 12 -21.12 14.82 8.88
CA ARG A 12 -21.59 13.55 8.31
C ARG A 12 -21.22 12.37 9.21
N LEU A 13 -21.91 11.24 9.03
CA LEU A 13 -21.47 9.98 9.62
C LEU A 13 -20.15 9.54 8.97
N HIS A 14 -19.34 8.80 9.75
CA HIS A 14 -18.10 8.23 9.25
C HIS A 14 -18.41 7.24 8.10
N PRO A 15 -17.62 7.17 7.02
CA PRO A 15 -17.89 6.30 5.87
C PRO A 15 -17.93 4.80 6.16
N MET A 16 -17.43 4.38 7.33
CA MET A 16 -17.60 3.00 7.79
C MET A 16 -19.04 2.71 8.26
N MET A 17 -19.77 3.72 8.76
CA MET A 17 -21.14 3.60 9.25
C MET A 17 -22.19 3.88 8.17
N ASP A 18 -21.85 4.70 7.16
CA ASP A 18 -22.77 5.19 6.14
C ASP A 18 -22.04 5.30 4.79
N ASN A 19 -22.58 4.66 3.74
CA ASN A 19 -21.90 4.60 2.45
C ASN A 19 -22.20 5.79 1.52
N ASP A 20 -23.02 6.78 1.91
CA ASP A 20 -23.44 7.84 0.99
C ASP A 20 -22.26 8.62 0.40
N LEU A 21 -21.25 8.93 1.22
CA LEU A 21 -20.03 9.57 0.72
C LEU A 21 -19.22 8.64 -0.19
N ARG A 22 -19.18 7.35 0.14
CA ARG A 22 -18.43 6.34 -0.60
C ARG A 22 -19.02 6.11 -1.98
N ILE A 23 -20.34 5.97 -2.07
CA ILE A 23 -21.10 5.81 -3.31
C ILE A 23 -20.95 7.05 -4.20
N ARG A 24 -21.06 8.25 -3.63
CA ARG A 24 -20.82 9.49 -4.39
C ARG A 24 -19.41 9.54 -4.96
N ARG A 25 -18.39 9.20 -4.14
CA ARG A 25 -17.00 9.15 -4.61
C ARG A 25 -16.80 8.06 -5.67
N LEU A 26 -17.41 6.90 -5.50
CA LEU A 26 -17.37 5.79 -6.45
C LEU A 26 -17.88 6.22 -7.82
N HIS A 27 -19.05 6.86 -7.89
CA HIS A 27 -19.57 7.35 -9.17
C HIS A 27 -18.70 8.45 -9.78
N GLN A 28 -18.13 9.33 -8.95
CA GLN A 28 -17.20 10.36 -9.42
C GLN A 28 -15.97 9.73 -10.10
N GLU A 29 -15.32 8.76 -9.45
CA GLU A 29 -14.14 8.08 -10.01
C GLU A 29 -14.49 7.21 -11.23
N ALA A 30 -15.66 6.56 -11.23
CA ALA A 30 -16.13 5.74 -12.34
C ALA A 30 -16.44 6.57 -13.61
N ALA A 31 -16.85 7.82 -13.43
CA ALA A 31 -17.12 8.76 -14.52
C ALA A 31 -15.83 9.31 -15.15
N ASP A 32 -14.69 9.25 -14.44
CA ASP A 32 -13.41 9.68 -14.98
C ASP A 32 -12.93 8.70 -16.07
N PRO A 33 -12.66 9.17 -17.31
CA PRO A 33 -12.17 8.32 -18.39
C PRO A 33 -10.77 7.74 -18.16
N GLU A 34 -9.96 8.33 -17.27
CA GLU A 34 -8.61 7.82 -16.93
C GLU A 34 -8.65 6.68 -15.88
N THR A 35 -9.80 6.49 -15.22
CA THR A 35 -9.97 5.42 -14.22
C THR A 35 -10.26 4.08 -14.89
N ALA A 36 -9.31 3.15 -14.77
CA ALA A 36 -9.46 1.76 -15.25
C ALA A 36 -9.86 0.76 -14.15
N LEU A 37 -9.56 1.07 -12.88
CA LEU A 37 -9.81 0.20 -11.73
C LEU A 37 -10.14 1.01 -10.48
N ILE A 38 -11.14 0.59 -9.72
CA ILE A 38 -11.47 1.12 -8.39
C ILE A 38 -11.24 0.02 -7.34
N LEU A 39 -10.33 0.28 -6.41
CA LEU A 39 -10.05 -0.56 -5.24
C LEU A 39 -10.73 0.05 -4.02
N LEU A 40 -11.49 -0.77 -3.29
CA LEU A 40 -12.18 -0.38 -2.06
C LEU A 40 -12.01 -1.42 -0.95
N ASP A 41 -12.16 -1.02 0.29
CA ASP A 41 -12.17 -1.88 1.47
C ASP A 41 -13.59 -1.98 2.07
N VAL A 42 -14.05 -3.18 2.40
CA VAL A 42 -15.36 -3.38 3.03
C VAL A 42 -15.12 -3.90 4.44
N VAL A 43 -15.15 -2.99 5.41
CA VAL A 43 -14.89 -3.30 6.82
C VAL A 43 -16.19 -3.67 7.53
N LEU A 44 -16.20 -4.83 8.16
CA LEU A 44 -17.33 -5.38 8.90
C LEU A 44 -17.15 -5.17 10.41
N GLY A 45 -18.06 -5.73 11.20
CA GLY A 45 -18.03 -5.71 12.65
C GLY A 45 -18.85 -4.58 13.28
N TYR A 46 -18.77 -4.50 14.61
CA TYR A 46 -19.55 -3.53 15.38
C TYR A 46 -19.14 -2.09 15.08
N GLY A 47 -20.13 -1.23 14.86
CA GLY A 47 -19.89 0.18 14.52
C GLY A 47 -19.66 0.42 13.02
N SER A 48 -19.72 -0.62 12.19
CA SER A 48 -19.78 -0.51 10.73
C SER A 48 -21.23 -0.53 10.24
N HIS A 49 -21.45 -0.20 8.97
CA HIS A 49 -22.74 -0.32 8.31
C HIS A 49 -23.31 -1.76 8.51
N PRO A 50 -24.63 -1.91 8.75
CA PRO A 50 -25.23 -3.23 9.03
C PRO A 50 -25.23 -4.17 7.83
N ASP A 51 -25.15 -3.65 6.61
CA ASP A 51 -25.08 -4.44 5.38
C ASP A 51 -24.41 -3.64 4.25
N PRO A 52 -23.08 -3.44 4.26
CA PRO A 52 -22.42 -2.55 3.32
C PRO A 52 -22.50 -3.04 1.86
N ALA A 53 -22.49 -4.35 1.61
CA ALA A 53 -22.57 -4.89 0.26
C ALA A 53 -23.93 -4.58 -0.40
N SER A 54 -25.03 -4.58 0.35
CA SER A 54 -26.36 -4.26 -0.19
C SER A 54 -26.44 -2.86 -0.83
N GLU A 55 -25.66 -1.90 -0.33
CA GLU A 55 -25.63 -0.52 -0.87
C GLU A 55 -24.54 -0.33 -1.92
N LEU A 56 -23.37 -0.97 -1.74
CA LEU A 56 -22.24 -0.81 -2.65
C LEU A 56 -22.45 -1.59 -3.96
N ALA A 57 -23.02 -2.79 -3.91
CA ALA A 57 -23.19 -3.65 -5.09
C ALA A 57 -24.06 -3.01 -6.19
N PRO A 58 -25.22 -2.38 -5.91
CA PRO A 58 -25.99 -1.66 -6.92
C PRO A 58 -25.21 -0.50 -7.55
N ALA A 59 -24.54 0.32 -6.75
CA ALA A 59 -23.74 1.45 -7.23
C ALA A 59 -22.59 1.00 -8.14
N ILE A 60 -21.94 -0.11 -7.79
CA ILE A 60 -20.91 -0.75 -8.63
C ILE A 60 -21.51 -1.23 -9.95
N GLY A 61 -22.66 -1.91 -9.91
CA GLY A 61 -23.35 -2.39 -11.11
C GLY A 61 -23.68 -1.25 -12.08
N GLU A 62 -24.23 -0.15 -11.56
CA GLU A 62 -24.53 1.05 -12.35
C GLU A 62 -23.27 1.68 -12.96
N ALA A 63 -22.21 1.86 -12.14
CA ALA A 63 -20.95 2.43 -12.60
C ALA A 63 -20.31 1.61 -13.72
N ARG A 64 -20.34 0.27 -13.60
CA ARG A 64 -19.85 -0.63 -14.65
C ARG A 64 -20.67 -0.52 -15.93
N GLN A 65 -21.99 -0.52 -15.83
CA GLN A 65 -22.86 -0.39 -16.99
C GLN A 65 -22.61 0.94 -17.72
N GLN A 66 -22.41 2.04 -16.98
CA GLN A 66 -22.08 3.34 -17.56
C GLN A 66 -20.72 3.33 -18.27
N ALA A 67 -19.70 2.71 -17.67
CA ALA A 67 -18.39 2.56 -18.30
C ALA A 67 -18.47 1.71 -19.59
N GLU A 68 -19.19 0.58 -19.55
CA GLU A 68 -19.39 -0.29 -20.70
C GLU A 68 -20.16 0.41 -21.83
N ALA A 69 -21.22 1.15 -21.52
CA ALA A 69 -21.95 1.95 -22.49
C ALA A 69 -21.09 3.04 -23.15
N ALA A 70 -20.06 3.52 -22.44
CA ALA A 70 -19.04 4.43 -22.96
C ALA A 70 -17.87 3.73 -23.68
N GLY A 71 -17.92 2.40 -23.84
CA GLY A 71 -16.85 1.60 -24.46
C GLY A 71 -15.58 1.49 -23.62
N ARG A 72 -15.67 1.74 -22.30
CA ARG A 72 -14.55 1.68 -21.36
C ARG A 72 -14.62 0.41 -20.52
N HIS A 73 -13.46 -0.09 -20.15
CA HIS A 73 -13.34 -1.11 -19.12
C HIS A 73 -13.18 -0.43 -17.76
N LEU A 74 -13.99 -0.84 -16.78
CA LEU A 74 -13.86 -0.41 -15.39
C LEU A 74 -13.96 -1.63 -14.49
N GLU A 75 -12.86 -1.96 -13.82
CA GLU A 75 -12.77 -3.08 -12.89
C GLU A 75 -12.97 -2.62 -11.44
N PHE A 76 -13.67 -3.44 -10.65
CA PHE A 76 -13.82 -3.22 -9.22
C PHE A 76 -13.14 -4.33 -8.45
N VAL A 77 -12.34 -3.95 -7.47
CA VAL A 77 -11.67 -4.86 -6.54
C VAL A 77 -12.05 -4.46 -5.12
N ALA A 78 -12.50 -5.42 -4.30
CA ALA A 78 -12.79 -5.18 -2.90
C ALA A 78 -11.91 -6.02 -1.97
N ILE A 79 -11.44 -5.43 -0.89
CA ILE A 79 -10.83 -6.16 0.22
C ILE A 79 -11.83 -6.18 1.37
N VAL A 80 -12.40 -7.34 1.69
CA VAL A 80 -13.35 -7.50 2.80
C VAL A 80 -12.55 -7.78 4.08
N VAL A 81 -12.74 -6.95 5.09
CA VAL A 81 -12.05 -7.00 6.38
C VAL A 81 -13.07 -7.27 7.46
N GLY A 82 -13.00 -8.45 8.07
CA GLY A 82 -13.95 -8.90 9.07
C GLY A 82 -13.75 -10.37 9.37
N THR A 83 -14.71 -10.96 10.06
CA THR A 83 -14.75 -12.38 10.45
C THR A 83 -16.13 -12.96 10.23
N ASP A 84 -16.22 -14.29 10.22
CA ASP A 84 -17.50 -15.02 10.15
C ASP A 84 -18.40 -14.80 11.38
N GLU A 85 -17.85 -14.22 12.47
CA GLU A 85 -18.59 -13.90 13.69
C GLU A 85 -19.18 -12.48 13.67
N ASP A 86 -18.85 -11.66 12.66
CA ASP A 86 -19.35 -10.30 12.56
C ASP A 86 -20.84 -10.25 12.20
N PRO A 87 -21.60 -9.23 12.69
CA PRO A 87 -23.05 -9.15 12.50
C PRO A 87 -23.54 -9.15 11.04
N GLN A 88 -22.68 -8.78 10.10
CA GLN A 88 -23.00 -8.59 8.68
C GLN A 88 -22.98 -9.87 7.84
N ASP A 89 -22.51 -11.00 8.41
CA ASP A 89 -22.24 -12.25 7.68
C ASP A 89 -21.22 -12.05 6.53
N MET A 90 -19.95 -12.26 6.83
CA MET A 90 -18.85 -12.03 5.88
C MET A 90 -19.03 -12.80 4.56
N ALA A 91 -19.56 -14.02 4.60
CA ALA A 91 -19.77 -14.82 3.39
C ALA A 91 -20.85 -14.21 2.50
N ALA A 92 -21.98 -13.78 3.08
CA ALA A 92 -23.05 -13.12 2.35
C ALA A 92 -22.61 -11.78 1.73
N GLN A 93 -21.77 -11.02 2.44
CA GLN A 93 -21.19 -9.77 1.92
C GLN A 93 -20.29 -10.05 0.70
N ILE A 94 -19.43 -11.06 0.77
CA ILE A 94 -18.57 -11.48 -0.34
C ILE A 94 -19.40 -11.91 -1.54
N GLU A 95 -20.38 -12.81 -1.34
CA GLU A 95 -21.25 -13.31 -2.42
C GLU A 95 -21.97 -12.17 -3.14
N THR A 96 -22.50 -11.20 -2.39
CA THR A 96 -23.21 -10.04 -2.95
C THR A 96 -22.28 -9.18 -3.82
N LEU A 97 -21.05 -8.93 -3.37
CA LEU A 97 -20.06 -8.15 -4.12
C LEU A 97 -19.59 -8.91 -5.38
N GLU A 98 -19.32 -10.21 -5.26
CA GLU A 98 -18.93 -11.05 -6.40
C GLU A 98 -20.07 -11.15 -7.44
N ALA A 99 -21.33 -11.17 -7.02
CA ALA A 99 -22.48 -11.13 -7.92
C ALA A 99 -22.60 -9.80 -8.69
N ALA A 100 -22.16 -8.68 -8.10
CA ALA A 100 -21.96 -7.41 -8.82
C ALA A 100 -20.68 -7.39 -9.69
N GLY A 101 -19.98 -8.53 -9.73
CA GLY A 101 -18.76 -8.81 -10.48
C GLY A 101 -17.53 -8.07 -9.94
N VAL A 102 -17.52 -7.74 -8.65
CA VAL A 102 -16.32 -7.27 -7.95
C VAL A 102 -15.37 -8.44 -7.76
N LYS A 103 -14.07 -8.22 -7.96
CA LYS A 103 -13.06 -9.19 -7.54
C LYS A 103 -12.78 -9.01 -6.05
N VAL A 104 -13.15 -10.00 -5.25
CA VAL A 104 -13.05 -9.90 -3.78
C VAL A 104 -11.80 -10.62 -3.25
N PHE A 105 -11.15 -10.01 -2.27
CA PHE A 105 -10.04 -10.56 -1.50
C PHE A 105 -10.30 -10.36 -0.01
N THR A 106 -9.69 -11.20 0.83
CA THR A 106 -9.71 -11.06 2.30
C THR A 106 -8.33 -10.71 2.85
N SER A 107 -7.34 -10.54 1.96
CA SER A 107 -5.97 -10.13 2.27
C SER A 107 -5.64 -8.83 1.55
N ASN A 108 -5.18 -7.83 2.32
CA ASN A 108 -4.68 -6.57 1.77
C ASN A 108 -3.54 -6.81 0.77
N GLN A 109 -2.62 -7.73 1.10
CA GLN A 109 -1.48 -8.02 0.25
C GLN A 109 -1.93 -8.58 -1.10
N GLU A 110 -2.85 -9.54 -1.10
CA GLU A 110 -3.33 -10.18 -2.34
C GLU A 110 -4.15 -9.21 -3.18
N GLY A 111 -5.08 -8.46 -2.57
CA GLY A 111 -5.92 -7.50 -3.28
C GLY A 111 -5.12 -6.37 -3.93
N VAL A 112 -4.14 -5.81 -3.22
CA VAL A 112 -3.27 -4.76 -3.75
C VAL A 112 -2.33 -5.30 -4.83
N ALA A 113 -1.74 -6.49 -4.61
CA ALA A 113 -0.89 -7.12 -5.63
C ALA A 113 -1.66 -7.40 -6.92
N TYR A 114 -2.91 -7.88 -6.81
CA TYR A 114 -3.80 -8.08 -7.93
C TYR A 114 -4.07 -6.76 -8.66
N ALA A 115 -4.53 -5.72 -7.95
CA ALA A 115 -4.81 -4.42 -8.54
C ALA A 115 -3.58 -3.82 -9.25
N GLY A 116 -2.40 -3.91 -8.62
CA GLY A 116 -1.14 -3.47 -9.21
C GLY A 116 -0.80 -4.17 -10.52
N GLN A 117 -0.97 -5.50 -10.58
CA GLN A 117 -0.76 -6.28 -11.81
C GLN A 117 -1.73 -5.89 -12.93
N ARG A 118 -2.97 -5.49 -12.60
CA ARG A 118 -3.97 -5.06 -13.60
C ARG A 118 -3.67 -3.67 -14.15
N VAL A 119 -3.18 -2.75 -13.31
CA VAL A 119 -2.92 -1.36 -13.70
C VAL A 119 -1.52 -1.17 -14.31
N GLN A 120 -0.53 -1.98 -13.94
CA GLN A 120 0.85 -1.83 -14.42
C GLN A 120 0.99 -1.80 -15.96
N PRO A 121 0.29 -2.65 -16.75
CA PRO A 121 0.36 -2.57 -18.21
C PRO A 121 -0.23 -1.27 -18.80
N LEU A 122 -1.11 -0.60 -18.06
CA LEU A 122 -1.75 0.66 -18.46
C LEU A 122 -0.88 1.88 -18.14
N ASN A 123 0.01 1.75 -17.16
CA ASN A 123 0.98 2.76 -16.79
C ASN A 123 2.39 2.17 -16.84
N PRO A 124 2.95 1.95 -18.05
CA PRO A 124 4.26 1.35 -18.19
C PRO A 124 5.27 2.24 -17.46
N LEU A 125 5.90 1.67 -16.43
CA LEU A 125 7.03 2.32 -15.77
C LEU A 125 8.08 2.61 -16.85
N THR A 126 8.60 3.83 -16.84
CA THR A 126 9.75 4.15 -17.67
C THR A 126 10.86 3.18 -17.29
N GLU A 127 11.24 2.28 -18.19
CA GLU A 127 12.37 1.40 -17.98
C GLU A 127 13.61 2.29 -17.75
N GLY A 128 14.11 2.30 -16.52
CA GLY A 128 15.42 2.88 -16.23
C GLY A 128 16.49 2.12 -17.00
N GLN A 129 17.68 2.71 -17.15
CA GLN A 129 18.81 1.96 -17.70
C GLN A 129 19.03 0.68 -16.88
N PRO A 130 19.01 -0.51 -17.51
CA PRO A 130 19.26 -1.75 -16.81
C PRO A 130 20.60 -1.69 -16.07
N VAL A 131 20.59 -1.98 -14.77
CA VAL A 131 21.82 -2.10 -13.99
C VAL A 131 22.44 -3.46 -14.32
N ALA A 132 23.67 -3.46 -14.84
CA ALA A 132 24.42 -4.68 -15.09
C ALA A 132 24.73 -5.40 -13.76
N LEU A 133 23.90 -6.38 -13.40
CA LEU A 133 24.02 -7.16 -12.16
C LEU A 133 25.25 -8.07 -12.18
N GLU A 134 25.87 -8.28 -13.34
CA GLU A 134 27.14 -9.01 -13.48
C GLU A 134 28.23 -8.41 -12.57
N SER A 135 28.22 -7.09 -12.41
CA SER A 135 29.13 -6.36 -11.52
C SER A 135 28.95 -6.72 -10.03
N LEU A 136 27.78 -7.25 -9.64
CA LEU A 136 27.46 -7.67 -8.27
C LEU A 136 27.74 -9.16 -8.02
N ARG A 137 28.06 -9.94 -9.06
CA ARG A 137 28.33 -11.38 -8.96
C ARG A 137 29.82 -11.70 -8.80
N GLY A 138 30.68 -10.73 -9.07
CA GLY A 138 32.12 -10.87 -8.87
C GLY A 138 32.52 -10.73 -7.39
N PRO A 139 33.81 -10.97 -7.06
CA PRO A 139 34.33 -10.62 -5.75
C PRO A 139 34.11 -9.13 -5.48
N LEU A 140 33.51 -8.82 -4.35
CA LEU A 140 33.23 -7.45 -3.91
C LEU A 140 34.23 -7.03 -2.84
N SER A 141 34.73 -5.81 -2.95
CA SER A 141 35.55 -5.17 -1.92
C SER A 141 34.75 -4.06 -1.26
N ALA A 142 34.84 -3.94 0.05
CA ALA A 142 34.09 -2.96 0.83
C ALA A 142 34.99 -1.80 1.27
N ILE A 143 34.48 -0.57 1.16
CA ILE A 143 35.01 0.59 1.87
C ILE A 143 34.09 0.84 3.07
N ASN A 144 34.50 0.40 4.25
CA ASN A 144 33.73 0.63 5.47
C ASN A 144 34.02 2.04 6.00
N VAL A 145 32.96 2.84 6.16
CA VAL A 145 33.02 4.17 6.79
C VAL A 145 32.10 4.13 8.01
N GLY A 146 32.66 4.34 9.20
CA GLY A 146 31.90 4.27 10.46
C GLY A 146 32.47 3.25 11.42
N LEU A 147 31.59 2.47 12.06
CA LEU A 147 31.97 1.56 13.14
C LEU A 147 32.95 0.47 12.66
N GLU A 148 34.03 0.28 13.40
CA GLU A 148 35.07 -0.71 13.11
C GLU A 148 34.53 -2.14 13.08
N ILE A 149 33.55 -2.46 13.95
CA ILE A 149 32.93 -3.80 14.02
C ILE A 149 32.33 -4.28 12.69
N PHE A 150 31.88 -3.37 11.82
CA PHE A 150 31.41 -3.74 10.49
C PHE A 150 32.55 -4.13 9.54
N ALA A 151 33.71 -3.48 9.66
CA ALA A 151 34.89 -3.88 8.90
C ALA A 151 35.41 -5.25 9.37
N GLU A 152 35.43 -5.51 10.67
CA GLU A 152 35.81 -6.80 11.23
C GLU A 152 34.88 -7.92 10.76
N SER A 153 33.56 -7.72 10.88
CA SER A 153 32.56 -8.70 10.44
C SER A 153 32.68 -9.06 8.95
N LEU A 154 32.98 -8.08 8.09
CA LEU A 154 33.19 -8.33 6.67
C LEU A 154 34.50 -9.08 6.39
N LYS A 155 35.58 -8.76 7.12
CA LYS A 155 36.86 -9.50 7.02
C LYS A 155 36.71 -10.95 7.46
N ASP A 156 35.96 -11.21 8.53
CA ASP A 156 35.70 -12.56 9.03
C ASP A 156 34.92 -13.44 8.03
N GLN A 157 34.13 -12.79 7.16
CA GLN A 157 33.42 -13.44 6.05
C GLN A 157 34.29 -13.60 4.80
N GLY A 158 35.57 -13.21 4.85
CA GLY A 158 36.53 -13.34 3.75
C GLY A 158 36.41 -12.25 2.69
N ALA A 159 35.68 -11.16 2.96
CA ALA A 159 35.62 -10.03 2.05
C ALA A 159 36.90 -9.18 2.13
N GLU A 160 37.29 -8.57 1.02
CA GLU A 160 38.32 -7.53 1.01
C GLU A 160 37.72 -6.23 1.59
N VAL A 161 38.34 -5.65 2.61
CA VAL A 161 37.78 -4.47 3.30
C VAL A 161 38.85 -3.41 3.57
N MET A 162 38.59 -2.19 3.10
CA MET A 162 39.29 -0.98 3.54
C MET A 162 38.41 -0.27 4.59
N TRP A 163 38.89 -0.17 5.83
CA TRP A 163 38.23 0.66 6.83
C TRP A 163 38.79 2.07 6.81
N VAL A 164 37.90 3.06 6.76
CA VAL A 164 38.22 4.47 6.89
C VAL A 164 37.82 4.90 8.30
N ASP A 165 38.80 5.26 9.13
CA ASP A 165 38.58 5.92 10.44
C ASP A 165 38.10 7.36 10.22
N TRP A 166 36.89 7.47 9.69
CA TRP A 166 36.23 8.74 9.46
C TRP A 166 35.64 9.25 10.76
N ARG A 167 35.89 10.52 11.06
CA ARG A 167 35.33 11.23 12.20
C ARG A 167 34.69 12.53 11.71
N PRO A 168 33.57 12.96 12.30
CA PRO A 168 32.97 14.25 11.96
C PRO A 168 34.02 15.37 12.13
N PRO A 169 34.07 16.38 11.26
CA PRO A 169 35.09 17.43 11.24
C PRO A 169 35.09 18.37 12.48
N ALA A 170 34.32 18.07 13.53
CA ALA A 170 34.34 18.76 14.81
C ALA A 170 35.56 18.34 15.66
N GLY A 171 36.77 18.53 15.13
CA GLY A 171 38.04 18.23 15.77
C GLY A 171 38.47 19.24 16.84
N GLY A 172 37.56 19.74 17.69
CA GLY A 172 37.93 20.82 18.64
C GLY A 172 37.26 20.82 20.01
N ASN A 173 36.16 20.10 20.23
CA ASN A 173 35.50 20.09 21.54
C ASN A 173 35.70 18.74 22.23
N GLU A 174 36.88 18.58 22.84
CA GLU A 174 37.26 17.39 23.62
C GLU A 174 36.22 17.01 24.67
N ARG A 175 35.52 18.01 25.23
CA ARG A 175 34.42 17.77 26.20
C ARG A 175 33.24 17.07 25.54
N LEU A 176 32.84 17.46 24.33
CA LEU A 176 31.72 16.83 23.62
C LEU A 176 32.09 15.41 23.18
N ALA A 177 33.33 15.22 22.70
CA ALA A 177 33.87 13.90 22.35
C ALA A 177 33.92 12.97 23.58
N ALA A 178 34.35 13.48 24.74
CA ALA A 178 34.38 12.72 25.99
C ALA A 178 32.96 12.37 26.50
N ILE A 179 31.98 13.27 26.33
CA ILE A 179 30.58 12.98 26.67
C ILE A 179 30.03 11.87 25.76
N LEU A 180 30.24 11.97 24.44
CA LEU A 180 29.81 10.95 23.48
C LEU A 180 30.46 9.59 23.74
N ALA A 181 31.74 9.56 24.11
CA ALA A 181 32.45 8.33 24.46
C ALA A 181 31.86 7.67 25.72
N ARG A 182 31.52 8.46 26.76
CA ARG A 182 30.88 7.94 27.98
C ARG A 182 29.45 7.44 27.76
N MET A 183 28.78 7.89 26.71
CA MET A 183 27.43 7.44 26.36
C MET A 183 27.41 6.17 25.51
N ARG A 184 28.55 5.75 24.93
CA ARG A 184 28.60 4.59 24.03
C ARG A 184 28.63 3.22 24.70
N GLY A 185 28.74 3.15 26.04
CA GLY A 185 28.73 1.89 26.80
C GLY A 185 30.05 1.13 26.69
#